data_AF-X0V2N6-F1
#
_entry.id   AF-X0V2N6-F1
#
_cell.length_a   1.000
_cell.length_b   1.000
_cell.length_c   1.000
_cell.angle_alpha   90.00
_cell.angle_beta   90.00
_cell.angle_gamma   90.00
#
_symmetry.space_group_name_H-M   'P 1'
#
loop_
_entity.id
_entity.type
_entity.pdbx_description
1 polymer ?
#
loop_
_entity_poly.entity_id
_entity_poly.type
_entity_poly.pdbx_seq_one_letter_code
_entity_poly.pdbx_strand_id
1 'polypeptide(L)'
;MSELAHETDQLGPQAEEAAGQAPGATENHTGSADPAAGVPGQIGGDESQMPDSNASLLDDSEHLYEHQDASANPAPVSGEGPVSQEPAAASPAAGPQTLTASDVSGRPLPRINIQAFCEEQNTVNILQQAGQDRRLSKTHFNVQMGGLDAAVQYYGDAPTPNLIIIESMQGRDALLMDMDRLASVCDEGTKVIVVGHVND
;
A
#
# COMPACT_ATOMS: atom_id res chain seq x y z
N MET A 1 -54.45 -12.41 23.51
CA MET A 1 -54.62 -11.34 24.51
C MET A 1 -53.79 -11.74 25.73
N SER A 2 -52.83 -10.87 26.07
CA SER A 2 -52.03 -10.80 27.32
C SER A 2 -50.96 -11.89 27.52
N GLU A 3 -49.63 -11.65 27.49
CA GLU A 3 -48.75 -10.59 28.05
C GLU A 3 -48.15 -10.99 29.42
N LEU A 4 -46.80 -11.09 29.45
CA LEU A 4 -45.80 -10.98 30.54
C LEU A 4 -46.04 -11.75 31.88
N ALA A 5 -45.06 -12.33 32.58
CA ALA A 5 -43.65 -11.98 32.77
C ALA A 5 -42.81 -13.21 33.19
N HIS A 6 -41.58 -13.32 32.68
CA HIS A 6 -40.49 -14.04 33.33
C HIS A 6 -39.66 -13.01 34.09
N GLU A 7 -39.68 -13.08 35.41
CA GLU A 7 -38.89 -12.21 36.29
C GLU A 7 -37.51 -12.83 36.50
N THR A 8 -36.50 -12.05 36.15
CA THR A 8 -35.07 -12.27 36.36
C THR A 8 -34.70 -11.89 37.78
N ASP A 9 -33.96 -12.73 38.50
CA ASP A 9 -33.11 -12.25 39.60
C ASP A 9 -31.69 -12.79 39.47
N GLN A 10 -30.78 -11.82 39.38
CA GLN A 10 -29.35 -11.97 39.18
C GLN A 10 -28.66 -12.24 40.53
N LEU A 11 -27.88 -13.31 40.61
CA LEU A 11 -26.77 -13.39 41.56
C LEU A 11 -25.47 -13.11 40.81
N GLY A 12 -25.03 -11.84 40.85
CA GLY A 12 -23.66 -11.45 40.55
C GLY A 12 -22.74 -11.72 41.75
N PRO A 13 -21.47 -12.12 41.52
CA PRO A 13 -20.51 -12.34 42.59
C PRO A 13 -20.05 -11.01 43.22
N GLN A 14 -19.98 -11.01 44.55
CA GLN A 14 -19.55 -9.91 45.39
C GLN A 14 -18.06 -9.62 45.15
N ALA A 15 -17.76 -8.40 44.71
CA ALA A 15 -16.41 -7.83 44.71
C ALA A 15 -16.08 -7.39 46.14
N GLU A 16 -15.11 -8.06 46.74
CA GLU A 16 -14.56 -7.72 48.05
C GLU A 16 -13.39 -6.74 47.90
N GLU A 17 -13.36 -5.79 48.83
CA GLU A 17 -12.44 -4.67 48.95
C GLU A 17 -10.96 -5.04 48.93
N ALA A 18 -10.16 -4.20 48.24
CA ALA A 18 -8.83 -3.86 48.72
C ALA A 18 -8.59 -2.36 48.51
N ALA A 19 -8.73 -1.64 49.61
CA ALA A 19 -8.34 -0.26 49.80
C ALA A 19 -6.83 -0.05 49.61
N GLY A 20 -6.44 1.18 49.25
CA GLY A 20 -5.19 1.74 49.78
C GLY A 20 -4.31 2.51 48.80
N GLN A 21 -4.28 3.83 49.01
CA GLN A 21 -3.13 4.72 48.85
C GLN A 21 -2.79 5.34 47.47
N ALA A 22 -3.11 6.63 47.36
CA ALA A 22 -2.25 7.70 46.80
C ALA A 22 -2.08 8.78 47.91
N PRO A 23 -1.26 9.84 47.78
CA PRO A 23 -0.06 10.08 46.97
C PRO A 23 1.18 10.43 47.84
N GLY A 24 2.40 10.27 47.32
CA GLY A 24 3.64 10.71 47.97
C GLY A 24 4.50 11.54 47.01
N ALA A 25 4.59 12.84 47.30
CA ALA A 25 5.51 13.78 46.65
C ALA A 25 6.94 13.62 47.19
N THR A 26 7.85 14.49 46.70
CA THR A 26 9.27 14.69 47.09
C THR A 26 10.24 13.85 46.22
N GLU A 27 11.33 14.34 45.61
CA GLU A 27 12.16 15.54 45.82
C GLU A 27 12.81 16.00 44.51
N ASN A 28 13.01 17.32 44.42
CA ASN A 28 13.90 17.98 43.47
C ASN A 28 15.36 17.62 43.81
N HIS A 29 16.17 17.30 42.80
CA HIS A 29 17.61 17.54 42.89
C HIS A 29 18.05 18.54 41.82
N THR A 30 18.54 19.64 42.34
CA THR A 30 19.32 20.70 41.70
C THR A 30 20.64 20.11 41.19
N GLY A 31 21.11 20.57 40.03
CA GLY A 31 22.44 20.23 39.49
C GLY A 31 22.86 21.31 38.49
N SER A 32 23.94 22.01 38.84
CA SER A 32 24.36 23.33 38.37
C SER A 32 24.68 23.49 36.89
N ALA A 33 24.60 24.76 36.52
CA ALA A 33 25.10 25.45 35.33
C ALA A 33 26.53 25.11 34.89
N ASP A 34 26.77 25.25 33.58
CA ASP A 34 28.01 25.85 33.05
C ASP A 34 27.75 26.50 31.66
N PRO A 35 27.82 27.84 31.54
CA PRO A 35 27.90 28.54 30.27
C PRO A 35 29.21 29.35 30.17
N ALA A 36 30.13 28.94 29.31
CA ALA A 36 31.27 29.75 28.88
C ALA A 36 31.69 29.28 27.46
N ALA A 37 31.53 30.06 26.39
CA ALA A 37 32.18 31.32 26.02
C ALA A 37 33.48 31.14 25.20
N GLY A 38 33.53 31.80 24.04
CA GLY A 38 34.73 32.11 23.24
C GLY A 38 35.08 31.06 22.19
N VAL A 39 35.28 31.36 20.90
CA VAL A 39 35.98 32.52 20.33
C VAL A 39 35.50 32.80 18.88
N PRO A 40 35.59 34.05 18.38
CA PRO A 40 35.23 34.44 17.02
C PRO A 40 36.44 34.54 16.08
N GLY A 41 36.20 34.50 14.76
CA GLY A 41 36.95 35.34 13.82
C GLY A 41 37.45 34.70 12.52
N GLN A 42 37.27 35.49 11.45
CA GLN A 42 37.96 35.55 10.14
C GLN A 42 37.30 34.81 8.97
N ILE A 43 36.63 35.46 7.99
CA ILE A 43 36.90 36.61 7.08
C ILE A 43 38.15 36.49 6.17
N GLY A 44 37.89 36.56 4.85
CA GLY A 44 38.85 36.67 3.75
C GLY A 44 38.85 35.39 2.89
N GLY A 45 38.50 35.36 1.61
CA GLY A 45 38.46 36.40 0.58
C GLY A 45 39.28 35.92 -0.64
N ASP A 46 38.86 36.36 -1.83
CA ASP A 46 39.49 36.22 -3.16
C ASP A 46 39.10 34.99 -3.99
N GLU A 47 38.09 35.11 -4.87
CA GLU A 47 38.18 35.66 -6.24
C GLU A 47 39.13 34.89 -7.16
N SER A 48 38.54 34.15 -8.09
CA SER A 48 39.09 33.99 -9.44
C SER A 48 37.95 33.70 -10.40
N GLN A 49 37.47 34.80 -10.99
CA GLN A 49 37.23 35.00 -12.42
C GLN A 49 36.59 33.84 -13.23
N MET A 50 35.31 34.00 -13.53
CA MET A 50 34.69 34.14 -14.87
C MET A 50 35.64 34.00 -16.10
N PRO A 51 35.16 33.44 -17.24
CA PRO A 51 34.13 34.16 -18.00
C PRO A 51 33.01 33.35 -18.68
N ASP A 52 31.90 34.06 -18.79
CA ASP A 52 30.86 33.95 -19.80
C ASP A 52 31.33 33.45 -21.16
N SER A 53 30.57 32.51 -21.72
CA SER A 53 30.48 32.32 -23.16
C SER A 53 29.09 31.77 -23.52
N ASN A 54 28.09 32.65 -23.45
CA ASN A 54 26.93 32.57 -24.34
C ASN A 54 27.32 33.24 -25.65
N ALA A 55 27.74 32.45 -26.64
CA ALA A 55 27.89 32.88 -28.02
C ALA A 55 26.94 32.04 -28.88
N SER A 56 25.91 32.73 -29.38
CA SER A 56 25.00 32.31 -30.44
C SER A 56 25.73 32.32 -31.81
N LEU A 57 25.37 31.39 -32.71
CA LEU A 57 25.34 31.45 -34.19
C LEU A 57 25.46 29.99 -34.70
N LEU A 58 24.39 29.34 -35.16
CA LEU A 58 23.80 29.38 -36.51
C LEU A 58 24.81 29.15 -37.66
N ASP A 59 24.43 28.17 -38.48
CA ASP A 59 24.56 28.08 -39.95
C ASP A 59 25.74 27.32 -40.58
N ASP A 60 25.34 26.20 -41.19
CA ASP A 60 25.66 25.68 -42.53
C ASP A 60 27.07 25.28 -42.96
N SER A 61 27.19 24.00 -43.38
CA SER A 61 27.56 23.58 -44.76
C SER A 61 28.22 22.18 -44.81
N GLU A 62 27.42 21.19 -45.20
CA GLU A 62 27.62 20.34 -46.39
C GLU A 62 29.02 19.73 -46.67
N HIS A 63 29.14 18.41 -46.53
CA HIS A 63 29.82 17.49 -47.47
C HIS A 63 29.73 16.03 -46.94
N LEU A 64 29.55 14.93 -47.67
CA LEU A 64 29.08 14.60 -49.03
C LEU A 64 29.18 13.04 -49.11
N TYR A 65 28.07 12.33 -49.35
CA TYR A 65 27.92 10.97 -49.97
C TYR A 65 28.59 9.75 -49.26
N GLU A 66 28.09 8.50 -49.32
CA GLU A 66 27.41 7.76 -50.39
C GLU A 66 26.29 6.79 -49.93
N HIS A 67 25.21 6.78 -50.73
CA HIS A 67 24.41 5.68 -51.30
C HIS A 67 23.86 4.50 -50.47
N GLN A 68 22.53 4.48 -50.33
CA GLN A 68 21.76 3.30 -50.75
C GLN A 68 20.49 3.72 -51.51
N ASP A 69 20.35 3.13 -52.69
CA ASP A 69 19.40 3.42 -53.76
C ASP A 69 18.10 2.61 -53.63
N ALA A 70 17.03 3.19 -54.17
CA ALA A 70 15.73 2.62 -54.55
C ALA A 70 14.80 2.04 -53.45
N SER A 71 13.63 2.63 -53.17
CA SER A 71 12.48 3.01 -54.01
C SER A 71 11.48 1.87 -54.27
N ALA A 72 10.23 2.27 -54.09
CA ALA A 72 9.00 1.71 -54.63
C ALA A 72 8.37 0.54 -53.86
N ASN A 73 7.31 0.91 -53.14
CA ASN A 73 6.18 0.08 -52.77
C ASN A 73 5.21 0.05 -53.97
N PRO A 74 4.97 -1.10 -54.62
CA PRO A 74 3.76 -1.29 -55.41
C PRO A 74 2.82 -2.28 -54.73
N ALA A 75 1.65 -1.80 -54.33
CA ALA A 75 0.46 -2.63 -54.19
C ALA A 75 -0.08 -3.01 -55.60
N PRO A 76 -1.14 -3.83 -55.72
CA PRO A 76 -1.22 -5.27 -55.44
C PRO A 76 -1.54 -6.06 -56.74
N VAL A 77 -1.26 -7.36 -56.79
CA VAL A 77 -1.75 -8.24 -57.88
C VAL A 77 -2.63 -9.36 -57.33
N SER A 78 -3.85 -9.40 -57.86
CA SER A 78 -4.87 -10.44 -57.68
C SER A 78 -4.45 -11.77 -58.32
N GLY A 79 -4.82 -12.89 -57.70
CA GLY A 79 -4.72 -14.22 -58.32
C GLY A 79 -5.16 -15.34 -57.38
N GLU A 80 -6.20 -16.06 -57.77
CA GLU A 80 -7.01 -17.00 -57.00
C GLU A 80 -6.41 -18.42 -56.85
N GLY A 81 -6.75 -19.13 -55.77
CA GLY A 81 -6.62 -20.60 -55.67
C GLY A 81 -6.54 -21.15 -54.23
N PRO A 82 -7.39 -22.12 -53.81
CA PRO A 82 -7.63 -22.42 -52.40
C PRO A 82 -6.64 -23.46 -51.85
N VAL A 83 -6.05 -23.19 -50.69
CA VAL A 83 -5.42 -24.23 -49.86
C VAL A 83 -6.33 -24.51 -48.67
N SER A 84 -6.77 -25.76 -48.60
CA SER A 84 -7.60 -26.35 -47.57
C SER A 84 -7.14 -25.97 -46.16
N GLN A 85 -7.98 -25.21 -45.43
CA GLN A 85 -7.88 -25.12 -43.97
C GLN A 85 -8.82 -26.16 -43.36
N GLU A 86 -8.23 -27.25 -42.86
CA GLU A 86 -8.86 -28.10 -41.86
C GLU A 86 -8.66 -27.42 -40.47
N PRO A 87 -9.67 -27.40 -39.58
CA PRO A 87 -9.66 -26.56 -38.39
C PRO A 87 -8.85 -27.21 -37.26
N ALA A 88 -7.68 -26.66 -36.95
CA ALA A 88 -6.99 -26.94 -35.70
C ALA A 88 -7.57 -26.06 -34.59
N ALA A 89 -8.34 -26.69 -33.71
CA ALA A 89 -8.85 -26.10 -32.48
C ALA A 89 -7.73 -25.88 -31.43
N ALA A 90 -7.96 -24.89 -30.55
CA ALA A 90 -7.30 -24.59 -29.26
C ALA A 90 -5.89 -23.96 -29.33
N SER A 91 -5.57 -22.81 -28.73
CA SER A 91 -6.20 -21.98 -27.69
C SER A 91 -5.78 -20.51 -27.92
N PRO A 92 -6.60 -19.49 -27.62
CA PRO A 92 -6.06 -18.15 -27.48
C PRO A 92 -5.20 -18.14 -26.21
N ALA A 93 -3.90 -17.94 -26.41
CA ALA A 93 -2.96 -17.64 -25.35
C ALA A 93 -3.50 -16.47 -24.51
N ALA A 94 -3.66 -16.70 -23.21
CA ALA A 94 -3.93 -15.63 -22.25
C ALA A 94 -2.68 -14.74 -22.18
N GLY A 95 -2.63 -13.73 -23.04
CA GLY A 95 -1.73 -12.59 -22.88
C GLY A 95 -2.08 -11.80 -21.61
N PRO A 96 -1.17 -10.97 -21.09
CA PRO A 96 -1.45 -10.13 -19.93
C PRO A 96 -2.63 -9.21 -20.22
N GLN A 97 -3.76 -9.48 -19.56
CA GLN A 97 -4.96 -8.65 -19.62
C GLN A 97 -4.62 -7.29 -19.00
N THR A 98 -4.30 -6.31 -19.85
CA THR A 98 -4.07 -4.93 -19.40
C THR A 98 -5.41 -4.36 -18.96
N LEU A 99 -5.61 -4.28 -17.64
CA LEU A 99 -6.76 -3.60 -17.06
C LEU A 99 -6.66 -2.11 -17.43
N THR A 100 -7.52 -1.65 -18.33
CA THR A 100 -7.61 -0.23 -18.67
C THR A 100 -8.38 0.50 -17.57
N ALA A 101 -8.14 1.80 -17.36
CA ALA A 101 -8.90 2.59 -16.38
C ALA A 101 -10.43 2.54 -16.62
N SER A 102 -10.85 2.22 -17.85
CA SER A 102 -12.23 2.00 -18.26
C SER A 102 -12.82 0.67 -17.73
N ASP A 103 -11.99 -0.32 -17.39
CA ASP A 103 -12.40 -1.58 -16.75
C ASP A 103 -12.69 -1.41 -15.25
N VAL A 104 -12.15 -0.35 -14.63
CA VAL A 104 -12.58 0.16 -13.31
C VAL A 104 -13.82 1.06 -13.49
N SER A 105 -14.69 0.70 -14.43
CA SER A 105 -16.03 1.26 -14.55
C SER A 105 -16.74 1.03 -13.21
N GLY A 106 -17.67 1.91 -12.84
CA GLY A 106 -18.35 1.92 -11.52
C GLY A 106 -19.20 0.68 -11.17
N ARG A 107 -18.91 -0.47 -11.78
CA ARG A 107 -19.43 -1.79 -11.47
C ARG A 107 -19.10 -2.17 -10.03
N PRO A 108 -20.05 -2.75 -9.29
CA PRO A 108 -19.79 -3.32 -7.98
C PRO A 108 -18.69 -4.39 -8.02
N LEU A 109 -17.84 -4.39 -7.00
CA LEU A 109 -16.86 -5.44 -6.73
C LEU A 109 -17.55 -6.80 -6.51
N PRO A 110 -16.83 -7.90 -6.75
CA PRO A 110 -17.33 -9.23 -6.42
C PRO A 110 -17.66 -9.34 -4.92
N ARG A 111 -18.54 -10.29 -4.60
CA ARG A 111 -18.89 -10.63 -3.21
C ARG A 111 -17.72 -11.36 -2.57
N ILE A 112 -16.85 -10.60 -1.92
CA ILE A 112 -15.69 -11.10 -1.20
C ILE A 112 -15.68 -10.52 0.22
N ASN A 113 -14.88 -11.13 1.09
CA ASN A 113 -14.62 -10.62 2.43
C ASN A 113 -13.25 -9.95 2.46
N ILE A 114 -13.19 -8.74 2.99
CA ILE A 114 -11.97 -7.94 3.17
C ILE A 114 -11.86 -7.55 4.64
N GLN A 115 -10.76 -7.90 5.28
CA GLN A 115 -10.44 -7.48 6.64
C GLN A 115 -9.17 -6.61 6.62
N ALA A 116 -9.23 -5.42 7.19
CA ALA A 116 -8.07 -4.57 7.36
C ALA A 116 -7.65 -4.51 8.83
N PHE A 117 -6.34 -4.57 9.07
CA PHE A 117 -5.71 -4.34 10.36
C PHE A 117 -4.73 -3.18 10.25
N CYS A 118 -4.98 -2.13 11.02
CA CYS A 118 -4.25 -0.87 10.97
C CYS A 118 -3.47 -0.63 12.26
N GLU A 119 -2.34 0.05 12.16
CA GLU A 119 -1.54 0.52 13.30
C GLU A 119 -1.87 1.98 13.62
N GLU A 120 -2.27 2.77 12.62
CA GLU A 120 -2.59 4.19 12.77
C GLU A 120 -4.08 4.49 12.59
N GLN A 121 -4.59 5.39 13.43
CA GLN A 121 -5.99 5.80 13.38
C GLN A 121 -6.34 6.55 12.09
N ASN A 122 -5.36 7.26 11.51
CA ASN A 122 -5.54 7.94 10.22
C ASN A 122 -5.88 6.94 9.11
N THR A 123 -5.15 5.82 9.04
CA THR A 123 -5.36 4.76 8.06
C THR A 123 -6.71 4.09 8.24
N VAL A 124 -7.14 3.88 9.49
CA VAL A 124 -8.51 3.40 9.78
C VAL A 124 -9.56 4.34 9.19
N ASN A 125 -9.44 5.65 9.43
CA ASN A 125 -10.41 6.61 8.93
C ASN A 125 -10.47 6.62 7.40
N ILE A 126 -9.31 6.55 6.73
CA ILE A 126 -9.22 6.48 5.27
C ILE A 126 -9.89 5.20 4.75
N LEU A 127 -9.59 4.05 5.34
CA LEU A 127 -10.16 2.77 4.91
C LEU A 127 -11.67 2.69 5.19
N GLN A 128 -12.14 3.22 6.32
CA GLN A 128 -13.57 3.31 6.60
C GLN A 128 -14.31 4.19 5.59
N GLN A 129 -13.72 5.33 5.21
CA GLN A 129 -14.26 6.17 4.14
C GLN A 129 -14.25 5.45 2.80
N ALA A 130 -13.15 4.75 2.46
CA ALA A 130 -13.06 3.93 1.26
C ALA A 130 -14.14 2.83 1.26
N GLY A 131 -14.43 2.23 2.42
CA GLY A 131 -15.49 1.25 2.64
C GLY A 131 -16.90 1.73 2.27
N GLN A 132 -17.13 3.05 2.24
CA GLN A 132 -18.40 3.64 1.80
C GLN A 132 -18.54 3.75 0.28
N ASP A 133 -17.51 3.37 -0.50
CA ASP A 133 -17.57 3.39 -1.95
C ASP A 133 -18.66 2.43 -2.45
N ARG A 134 -19.54 2.92 -3.32
CA ARG A 134 -20.64 2.13 -3.90
C ARG A 134 -20.17 0.83 -4.56
N ARG A 135 -18.92 0.75 -5.01
CA ARG A 135 -18.33 -0.45 -5.59
C ARG A 135 -18.18 -1.55 -4.54
N LEU A 136 -17.92 -1.22 -3.28
CA LEU A 136 -17.83 -2.16 -2.16
C LEU A 136 -19.19 -2.59 -1.60
N SER A 137 -20.31 -2.10 -2.15
CA SER A 137 -21.68 -2.39 -1.65
C SER A 137 -22.04 -3.87 -1.49
N LYS A 138 -21.34 -4.78 -2.18
CA LYS A 138 -21.53 -6.24 -2.11
C LYS A 138 -20.42 -6.98 -1.35
N THR A 139 -19.42 -6.25 -0.89
CA THR A 139 -18.24 -6.75 -0.21
C THR A 139 -18.44 -6.63 1.29
N HIS A 140 -18.05 -7.64 2.06
CA HIS A 140 -17.98 -7.50 3.50
C HIS A 140 -16.64 -6.88 3.86
N PHE A 141 -16.64 -5.60 4.26
CA PHE A 141 -15.44 -4.84 4.56
C PHE A 141 -15.42 -4.46 6.05
N ASN A 142 -14.34 -4.83 6.74
CA ASN A 142 -14.16 -4.53 8.16
C ASN A 142 -12.74 -3.99 8.40
N VAL A 143 -12.61 -3.05 9.34
CA VAL A 143 -11.34 -2.42 9.71
C VAL A 143 -11.17 -2.54 11.21
N GLN A 144 -10.01 -3.05 11.63
CA GLN A 144 -9.62 -3.23 13.02
C GLN A 144 -8.27 -2.59 13.29
N MET A 145 -8.01 -2.25 14.55
CA MET A 145 -6.70 -1.79 15.01
C MET A 145 -5.82 -2.96 15.45
N GLY A 146 -4.53 -2.70 15.55
CA GLY A 146 -3.53 -3.63 16.09
C GLY A 146 -2.61 -4.25 15.05
N GLY A 147 -2.68 -3.78 13.79
CA GLY A 147 -1.74 -4.13 12.74
C GLY A 147 -1.55 -5.64 12.54
N LEU A 148 -0.32 -6.02 12.23
CA LEU A 148 0.01 -7.39 11.90
C LEU A 148 -0.16 -8.36 13.08
N ASP A 149 0.26 -7.97 14.28
CA ASP A 149 0.18 -8.84 15.45
C ASP A 149 -1.27 -9.22 15.80
N ALA A 150 -2.20 -8.26 15.69
CA ALA A 150 -3.61 -8.54 15.86
C ALA A 150 -4.15 -9.50 14.79
N ALA A 151 -3.68 -9.39 13.55
CA ALA A 151 -4.08 -10.30 12.48
C ALA A 151 -3.60 -11.74 12.75
N VAL A 152 -2.33 -11.92 13.14
CA VAL A 152 -1.77 -13.24 13.49
C VAL A 152 -2.54 -13.86 14.65
N GLN A 153 -2.83 -13.07 15.69
CA GLN A 153 -3.59 -13.56 16.84
C GLN A 153 -5.02 -13.94 16.47
N TYR A 154 -5.70 -13.11 15.68
CA TYR A 154 -7.09 -13.35 15.30
C TYR A 154 -7.25 -14.60 14.43
N TYR A 155 -6.36 -14.79 13.44
CA TYR A 155 -6.44 -15.92 12.51
C TYR A 155 -5.80 -17.22 13.02
N GLY A 156 -5.20 -17.20 14.22
CA GLY A 156 -4.81 -18.44 14.90
C GLY A 156 -6.00 -19.36 15.18
N ASP A 157 -7.18 -18.77 15.46
CA ASP A 157 -8.40 -19.51 15.84
C ASP A 157 -9.60 -19.24 14.89
N ALA A 158 -9.44 -18.37 13.89
CA ALA A 158 -10.49 -17.99 12.95
C ALA A 158 -10.07 -18.21 11.49
N PRO A 159 -11.00 -18.57 10.58
CA PRO A 159 -10.68 -18.73 9.18
C PRO A 159 -10.29 -17.41 8.51
N THR A 160 -9.39 -17.46 7.55
CA THR A 160 -8.92 -16.27 6.84
C THR A 160 -9.90 -15.82 5.75
N PRO A 161 -10.07 -14.48 5.53
CA PRO A 161 -10.92 -13.96 4.47
C PRO A 161 -10.21 -14.08 3.10
N ASN A 162 -10.91 -13.64 2.04
CA ASN A 162 -10.32 -13.64 0.71
C ASN A 162 -9.18 -12.62 0.58
N LEU A 163 -9.30 -11.48 1.27
CA LEU A 163 -8.32 -10.41 1.25
C LEU A 163 -8.10 -9.86 2.66
N ILE A 164 -6.83 -9.76 3.05
CA ILE A 164 -6.38 -9.08 4.26
C ILE A 164 -5.57 -7.85 3.85
N ILE A 165 -5.84 -6.71 4.48
CA ILE A 165 -5.02 -5.50 4.35
C ILE A 165 -4.30 -5.29 5.68
N ILE A 166 -2.98 -5.20 5.65
CA ILE A 166 -2.15 -4.97 6.84
C ILE A 166 -1.43 -3.65 6.69
N GLU A 167 -1.55 -2.77 7.67
CA GLU A 167 -0.63 -1.66 7.84
C GLU A 167 0.55 -2.08 8.70
N SER A 168 1.75 -1.62 8.34
CA SER A 168 2.98 -1.90 9.06
C SER A 168 3.89 -0.67 9.05
N MET A 169 4.32 -0.23 10.24
CA MET A 169 5.33 0.81 10.44
C MET A 169 6.77 0.26 10.57
N GLN A 170 6.93 -1.05 10.48
CA GLN A 170 8.19 -1.78 10.62
C GLN A 170 9.08 -1.57 9.39
N GLY A 171 10.40 -1.68 9.58
CA GLY A 171 11.35 -1.73 8.46
C GLY A 171 11.27 -3.06 7.71
N ARG A 172 11.79 -3.10 6.48
CA ARG A 172 11.72 -4.26 5.56
C ARG A 172 11.99 -5.61 6.22
N ASP A 173 13.13 -5.76 6.90
CA ASP A 173 13.55 -7.07 7.42
C ASP A 173 12.59 -7.57 8.51
N ALA A 174 12.09 -6.68 9.38
CA ALA A 174 11.10 -7.03 10.40
C ALA A 174 9.74 -7.37 9.76
N LEU A 175 9.31 -6.57 8.77
CA LEU A 175 8.08 -6.84 8.04
C LEU A 175 8.09 -8.22 7.35
N LEU A 176 9.22 -8.63 6.76
CA LEU A 176 9.31 -9.95 6.11
C LEU A 176 9.18 -11.09 7.12
N MET A 177 9.82 -10.97 8.30
CA MET A 177 9.67 -11.96 9.37
C MET A 177 8.23 -12.03 9.88
N ASP A 178 7.56 -10.88 9.99
CA ASP A 178 6.18 -10.79 10.40
C ASP A 178 5.21 -11.33 9.34
N MET A 179 5.51 -11.15 8.05
CA MET A 179 4.77 -11.79 6.95
C MET A 179 4.87 -13.31 6.99
N ASP A 180 6.04 -13.87 7.33
CA ASP A 180 6.18 -15.32 7.52
C ASP A 180 5.29 -15.84 8.67
N ARG A 181 5.19 -15.06 9.76
CA ARG A 181 4.28 -15.38 10.88
C ARG A 181 2.82 -15.38 10.42
N LEU A 182 2.39 -14.34 9.69
CA LEU A 182 1.03 -14.26 9.17
C LEU A 182 0.73 -15.37 8.15
N ALA A 183 1.67 -15.69 7.27
CA ALA A 183 1.50 -16.75 6.28
C ALA A 183 1.29 -18.13 6.93
N SER A 184 1.89 -18.38 8.10
CA SER A 184 1.71 -19.64 8.83
C SER A 184 0.28 -19.91 9.31
N VAL A 185 -0.55 -18.86 9.41
CA VAL A 185 -1.97 -18.94 9.80
C VAL A 185 -2.93 -18.64 8.64
N CYS A 186 -2.42 -18.40 7.42
CA CYS A 186 -3.25 -18.09 6.26
C CYS A 186 -3.59 -19.31 5.42
N ASP A 187 -4.81 -19.34 4.88
CA ASP A 187 -5.22 -20.32 3.89
C ASP A 187 -4.66 -19.98 2.49
N GLU A 188 -4.46 -20.99 1.63
CA GLU A 188 -3.88 -20.83 0.27
C GLU A 188 -4.62 -19.79 -0.61
N GLY A 189 -5.92 -19.60 -0.36
CA GLY A 189 -6.77 -18.68 -1.10
C GLY A 189 -6.64 -17.21 -0.70
N THR A 190 -6.01 -16.92 0.44
CA THR A 190 -5.97 -15.59 1.02
C THR A 190 -4.95 -14.71 0.31
N LYS A 191 -5.38 -13.51 -0.06
CA LYS A 191 -4.50 -12.46 -0.58
C LYS A 191 -4.21 -11.46 0.53
N VAL A 192 -2.97 -10.99 0.57
CA VAL A 192 -2.53 -10.00 1.56
C VAL A 192 -2.00 -8.79 0.81
N ILE A 193 -2.49 -7.61 1.18
CA ILE A 193 -1.94 -6.32 0.75
C ILE A 193 -1.30 -5.68 1.97
N VAL A 194 -0.04 -5.27 1.84
CA VAL A 194 0.68 -4.57 2.90
C VAL A 194 0.79 -3.08 2.56
N VAL A 195 0.46 -2.23 3.52
CA VAL A 195 0.62 -0.79 3.49
C VAL A 195 1.79 -0.45 4.40
N GLY A 196 2.97 -0.25 3.81
CA GLY A 196 4.17 0.16 4.53
C GLY A 196 4.26 1.68 4.69
N HIS A 197 4.90 2.15 5.76
CA HIS A 197 5.19 3.57 5.95
C HIS A 197 6.33 4.09 5.06
N VAL A 198 7.25 3.21 4.68
CA VAL A 198 8.38 3.51 3.79
C VAL A 198 8.18 2.75 2.49
N ASN A 199 8.36 3.43 1.37
CA ASN A 199 8.35 2.81 0.04
C ASN A 199 9.74 2.17 -0.16
N ASP A 200 9.85 0.87 0.08
CA ASP A 200 11.05 0.06 -0.18
C ASP A 200 11.12 -0.36 -1.66
#